data_AF-A0A814FBY1-F1
#
_entry.id   AF-A0A814FBY1-F1
#
_cell.length_a   1.000
_cell.length_b   1.000
_cell.length_c   1.000
_cell.angle_alpha   90.00
_cell.angle_beta   90.00
_cell.angle_gamma   90.00
#
_symmetry.space_group_name_H-M   'P 1'
#
loop_
_entity.id
_entity.type
_entity.pdbx_description
1 polymer ?
#
loop_
_entity_poly.entity_id
_entity_poly.type
_entity_poly.pdbx_seq_one_letter_code
_entity_poly.pdbx_strand_id
1 'polypeptide(L)'
;MMYKIRYEHVVIVFGACIEPIFNAIIMEYMSLGSLYDVLHKQNDNITLTWLDRYSLSWQMAKSINYLHNLNPSWKTPELLISHQEHTKKTDIYNLGITMWELATGLKPWNEYVDETVIEVLIKIEERSKIPLDIPEEYKQAIEDSWNQDPSKRPSCFNLMEQMLKQMKNMKQIDELTTTAIDLHHQQKKTNLC
;
A
#
# COMPACT_ATOMS: atom_id res chain seq x y z
N MET A 1 11.18 18.30 -13.43
CA MET A 1 10.41 17.06 -13.71
C MET A 1 9.34 16.83 -12.66
N MET A 2 9.66 16.88 -11.35
CA MET A 2 8.69 16.61 -10.26
C MET A 2 7.54 17.63 -10.13
N TYR A 3 7.76 18.92 -10.35
CA TYR A 3 6.71 19.96 -10.20
C TYR A 3 5.51 19.82 -11.15
N LYS A 4 5.62 19.00 -12.22
CA LYS A 4 4.54 18.75 -13.18
C LYS A 4 3.62 17.60 -12.75
N ILE A 5 4.02 16.83 -11.75
CA ILE A 5 3.24 15.70 -11.24
C ILE A 5 2.26 16.26 -10.21
N ARG A 6 0.97 16.17 -10.52
CA ARG A 6 -0.13 16.55 -9.62
C ARG A 6 -1.16 15.44 -9.61
N TYR A 7 -1.18 14.67 -8.54
CA TYR A 7 -2.08 13.55 -8.38
C TYR A 7 -2.45 13.40 -6.90
N GLU A 8 -3.71 13.09 -6.62
CA GLU A 8 -4.31 13.06 -5.28
C GLU A 8 -3.53 12.20 -4.27
N HIS A 9 -2.84 11.16 -4.73
CA HIS A 9 -2.08 10.23 -3.89
C HIS A 9 -0.56 10.31 -4.12
N VAL A 10 -0.06 11.44 -4.62
CA VAL A 10 1.38 11.69 -4.79
C VAL A 10 1.70 13.04 -4.16
N VAL A 11 2.68 13.03 -3.26
CA VAL A 11 3.13 14.23 -2.55
C VAL A 11 3.48 15.34 -3.54
N ILE A 12 2.82 16.48 -3.40
CA ILE A 12 2.99 17.63 -4.30
C ILE A 12 4.30 18.35 -3.97
N VAL A 13 5.13 18.51 -4.98
CA VAL A 13 6.31 19.38 -4.94
C VAL A 13 5.95 20.77 -5.47
N PHE A 14 6.03 21.77 -4.61
CA PHE A 14 5.79 23.17 -4.97
C PHE A 14 6.98 23.78 -5.72
N GLY A 15 8.21 23.39 -5.38
CA GLY A 15 9.42 23.91 -6.01
C GLY A 15 10.70 23.38 -5.40
N ALA A 16 11.81 23.99 -5.77
CA ALA A 16 13.12 23.73 -5.18
C ALA A 16 13.87 25.05 -5.00
N CYS A 17 14.61 25.16 -3.91
CA CYS A 17 15.64 26.17 -3.71
C CYS A 17 16.98 25.57 -4.18
N ILE A 18 17.68 26.27 -5.07
CA ILE A 18 18.96 25.83 -5.64
C ILE A 18 19.94 26.99 -5.50
N GLU A 19 20.74 26.96 -4.45
CA GLU A 19 21.78 27.93 -4.14
C GLU A 19 23.15 27.24 -4.03
N PRO A 20 24.27 27.97 -4.20
CA PRO A 20 25.62 27.38 -4.18
C PRO A 20 25.94 26.56 -2.93
N ILE A 21 25.35 26.91 -1.79
CA ILE A 21 25.59 26.27 -0.49
C ILE A 21 24.33 25.62 0.10
N PHE A 22 23.18 25.74 -0.56
CA PHE A 22 21.91 25.26 -0.03
C PHE A 22 21.00 24.77 -1.13
N ASN A 23 20.61 23.50 -1.05
CA ASN A 23 19.65 22.89 -1.98
C ASN A 23 18.51 22.30 -1.16
N ALA A 24 17.27 22.68 -1.47
CA ALA A 24 16.08 22.19 -0.78
C ALA A 24 14.92 21.94 -1.74
N ILE A 25 14.05 20.99 -1.40
CA ILE A 25 12.79 20.74 -2.10
C ILE A 25 11.66 21.22 -1.20
N ILE A 26 10.77 22.03 -1.77
CA ILE A 26 9.59 22.53 -1.07
C ILE A 26 8.40 21.67 -1.51
N MET A 27 7.78 20.99 -0.55
CA MET A 27 6.66 20.06 -0.77
C MET A 27 5.55 20.33 0.23
N GLU A 28 4.38 19.74 0.00
CA GLU A 28 3.30 19.78 0.98
C GLU A 28 3.69 19.10 2.30
N TYR A 29 3.10 19.57 3.39
CA TYR A 29 3.39 19.07 4.72
C TYR A 29 2.39 17.97 5.13
N MET A 30 2.92 16.80 5.47
CA MET A 30 2.14 15.64 5.93
C MET A 30 2.12 15.61 7.47
N SER A 31 1.06 16.13 8.07
CA SER A 31 0.98 16.34 9.54
C SER A 31 1.01 15.06 10.38
N LEU A 32 0.66 13.92 9.79
CA LEU A 32 0.69 12.61 10.46
C LEU A 32 2.03 11.88 10.30
N GLY A 33 3.02 12.50 9.65
CA GLY A 33 4.31 11.89 9.39
C GLY A 33 4.24 10.82 8.30
N SER A 34 5.21 9.91 8.34
CA SER A 34 5.30 8.79 7.40
C SER A 34 4.48 7.59 7.86
N LEU A 35 4.15 6.69 6.95
CA LEU A 35 3.55 5.40 7.30
C LEU A 35 4.42 4.63 8.31
N TYR A 36 5.74 4.73 8.20
CA TYR A 36 6.67 4.14 9.15
C TYR A 36 6.48 4.69 10.57
N ASP A 37 6.25 5.99 10.73
CA ASP A 37 6.01 6.61 12.03
C ASP A 37 4.69 6.07 12.63
N VAL A 38 3.64 5.96 11.81
CA VAL A 38 2.34 5.43 12.23
C VAL A 38 2.43 3.97 12.67
N LEU A 39 3.21 3.14 11.98
CA LEU A 39 3.29 1.69 12.28
C LEU A 39 4.26 1.37 13.43
N HIS A 40 5.41 2.06 13.51
CA HIS A 40 6.51 1.62 14.38
C HIS A 40 6.82 2.55 15.54
N LYS A 41 6.49 3.83 15.43
CA LYS A 41 6.72 4.80 16.50
C LYS A 41 5.40 5.01 17.21
N GLN A 42 5.07 4.07 18.12
CA GLN A 42 3.87 4.06 18.97
C GLN A 42 3.28 5.47 19.14
N ASN A 43 2.28 5.75 18.32
CA ASN A 43 1.51 6.99 18.38
C ASN A 43 0.14 6.56 18.90
N ASP A 44 -0.06 6.65 20.21
CA ASP A 44 -1.21 6.09 20.95
C ASP A 44 -2.58 6.53 20.39
N ASN A 45 -2.61 7.50 19.48
CA ASN A 45 -3.81 8.08 18.88
C ASN A 45 -4.20 7.49 17.51
N ILE A 46 -3.40 6.62 16.88
CA ILE A 46 -3.69 6.11 15.53
C ILE A 46 -3.68 4.58 15.52
N THR A 47 -4.87 3.99 15.44
CA THR A 47 -5.07 2.54 15.24
C THR A 47 -5.69 2.33 13.87
N LEU A 48 -5.03 1.54 13.01
CA LEU A 48 -5.50 1.26 11.65
C LEU A 48 -6.47 0.07 11.63
N THR A 49 -7.71 0.30 11.24
CA THR A 49 -8.69 -0.76 10.95
C THR A 49 -8.35 -1.48 9.64
N TRP A 50 -9.01 -2.60 9.36
CA TRP A 50 -8.89 -3.26 8.05
C TRP A 50 -9.35 -2.34 6.91
N LEU A 51 -10.40 -1.56 7.10
CA LEU A 51 -10.85 -0.61 6.08
C LEU A 51 -9.77 0.43 5.76
N ASP A 52 -9.05 0.91 6.78
CA ASP A 52 -7.94 1.86 6.61
C ASP A 52 -6.77 1.22 5.86
N ARG A 53 -6.40 -0.02 6.21
CA ARG A 53 -5.33 -0.78 5.54
C ARG A 53 -5.64 -1.02 4.07
N TYR A 54 -6.86 -1.45 3.75
CA TYR A 54 -7.32 -1.58 2.38
C TYR A 54 -7.35 -0.24 1.64
N SER A 55 -7.77 0.85 2.31
CA SER A 55 -7.75 2.20 1.74
C SER A 55 -6.35 2.67 1.39
N LEU A 56 -5.40 2.52 2.31
CA LEU A 56 -3.99 2.89 2.09
C LEU A 56 -3.40 2.08 0.94
N SER A 57 -3.62 0.76 0.91
CA SER A 57 -3.17 -0.12 -0.18
C SER A 57 -3.79 0.25 -1.52
N TRP A 58 -5.07 0.60 -1.55
CA TRP A 58 -5.74 1.11 -2.75
C TRP A 58 -5.12 2.43 -3.24
N GLN A 59 -4.90 3.39 -2.34
CA GLN A 59 -4.30 4.69 -2.68
C GLN A 59 -2.87 4.53 -3.23
N MET A 60 -2.06 3.67 -2.60
CA MET A 60 -0.72 3.34 -3.08
C MET A 60 -0.78 2.71 -4.48
N ALA A 61 -1.60 1.68 -4.69
CA ALA A 61 -1.75 1.03 -6.00
C ALA A 61 -2.22 2.01 -7.08
N LYS A 62 -3.19 2.89 -6.76
CA LYS A 62 -3.70 3.94 -7.65
C LYS A 62 -2.62 4.96 -8.01
N SER A 63 -1.81 5.38 -7.03
CA SER A 63 -0.69 6.31 -7.24
C SER A 63 0.39 5.72 -8.16
N ILE A 64 0.80 4.47 -7.90
CA ILE A 64 1.84 3.79 -8.67
C ILE A 64 1.32 3.52 -10.08
N ASN A 65 0.05 3.10 -10.24
CA ASN A 65 -0.58 2.96 -11.54
C ASN A 65 -0.54 4.27 -12.34
N TYR A 66 -0.82 5.41 -11.71
CA TYR A 66 -0.70 6.71 -12.36
C TYR A 66 0.75 6.97 -12.83
N LEU A 67 1.74 6.76 -11.96
CA LEU A 67 3.16 6.95 -12.29
C LEU A 67 3.65 6.01 -13.41
N HIS A 68 3.22 4.75 -13.40
CA HIS A 68 3.55 3.76 -14.44
C HIS A 68 3.04 4.14 -15.82
N ASN A 69 1.96 4.93 -15.87
CA ASN A 69 1.35 5.42 -17.09
C ASN A 69 1.82 6.83 -17.48
N LEU A 70 2.66 7.48 -16.66
CA LEU A 70 3.33 8.71 -17.07
C LEU A 70 4.33 8.36 -18.18
N ASN A 71 4.05 8.82 -19.40
CA ASN A 71 4.98 8.69 -20.52
C ASN A 71 5.73 10.00 -20.74
N PRO A 72 6.94 10.20 -20.17
CA PRO A 72 7.74 11.35 -20.52
C PRO A 72 8.08 11.34 -22.02
N SER A 73 7.67 12.39 -22.73
CA SER A 73 7.79 12.53 -24.19
C SER A 73 9.23 12.57 -24.74
N TRP A 74 10.25 12.39 -23.89
CA TRP A 74 11.67 12.54 -24.21
C TRP A 74 12.53 11.35 -23.78
N LYS A 75 11.92 10.16 -23.58
CA LYS A 75 12.67 8.94 -23.27
C LYS A 75 13.65 8.62 -24.40
N THR A 76 14.90 8.36 -24.04
CA THR A 76 15.93 7.90 -24.97
C THR A 76 15.67 6.44 -25.38
N PRO A 77 16.12 6.00 -26.58
CA PRO A 77 15.81 4.66 -27.12
C PRO A 77 16.16 3.50 -26.18
N GLU A 78 17.25 3.61 -25.43
CA GLU A 78 17.69 2.61 -24.45
C GLU A 78 16.75 2.49 -23.24
N LEU A 79 16.07 3.57 -22.85
CA LEU A 79 15.10 3.59 -21.75
C LEU A 79 13.73 3.01 -22.14
N LEU A 80 13.50 2.81 -23.45
CA LEU A 80 12.27 2.24 -24.01
C LEU A 80 12.34 0.72 -24.19
N ILE A 81 13.53 0.14 -24.17
CA ILE A 81 13.77 -1.27 -24.44
C ILE A 81 13.98 -1.98 -23.08
N SER A 82 12.97 -2.75 -22.64
CA SER A 82 12.95 -3.65 -21.46
C SER A 82 12.94 -3.09 -20.03
N HIS A 83 13.59 -1.96 -19.73
CA HIS A 83 13.78 -1.54 -18.33
C HIS A 83 12.49 -1.08 -17.62
N GLN A 84 11.47 -0.65 -18.38
CA GLN A 84 10.20 -0.19 -17.81
C GLN A 84 9.35 -1.32 -17.22
N GLU A 85 9.30 -2.49 -17.85
CA GLU A 85 8.51 -3.60 -17.30
C GLU A 85 9.17 -4.17 -16.03
N HIS A 86 10.50 -4.25 -16.00
CA HIS A 86 11.23 -4.64 -14.79
C HIS A 86 11.00 -3.66 -13.64
N THR A 87 11.11 -2.35 -13.89
CA THR A 87 10.87 -1.33 -12.84
C THR A 87 9.43 -1.36 -12.33
N LYS A 88 8.43 -1.47 -13.22
CA LYS A 88 7.04 -1.61 -12.81
C LYS A 88 6.80 -2.83 -11.91
N LYS A 89 7.38 -3.99 -12.26
CA LYS A 89 7.24 -5.20 -11.44
C LYS A 89 8.02 -5.15 -10.13
N THR A 90 9.10 -4.37 -10.06
CA THR A 90 9.79 -4.07 -8.80
C THR A 90 8.91 -3.24 -7.87
N ASP A 91 8.20 -2.23 -8.39
CA ASP A 91 7.25 -1.45 -7.58
C ASP A 91 6.12 -2.32 -7.01
N ILE A 92 5.63 -3.31 -7.77
CA ILE A 92 4.63 -4.28 -7.27
C ILE A 92 5.18 -5.10 -6.11
N TYR A 93 6.43 -5.55 -6.20
CA TYR A 93 7.07 -6.30 -5.11
C TYR A 93 7.15 -5.45 -3.84
N ASN A 94 7.62 -4.20 -3.97
CA ASN A 94 7.73 -3.27 -2.85
C ASN A 94 6.36 -2.90 -2.26
N LEU A 95 5.32 -2.81 -3.10
CA LEU A 95 3.95 -2.64 -2.64
C LEU A 95 3.48 -3.86 -1.83
N GLY A 96 3.79 -5.08 -2.26
CA GLY A 96 3.50 -6.31 -1.50
C GLY A 96 4.16 -6.33 -0.13
N ILE A 97 5.43 -5.91 -0.04
CA ILE A 97 6.14 -5.76 1.24
C ILE A 97 5.49 -4.71 2.13
N THR A 98 5.11 -3.56 1.56
CA THR A 98 4.42 -2.49 2.31
C THR A 98 3.03 -2.93 2.77
N MET A 99 2.32 -3.72 1.96
CA MET A 99 1.04 -4.33 2.34
C MET A 99 1.22 -5.31 3.50
N TRP A 100 2.28 -6.13 3.48
CA TRP A 100 2.62 -7.00 4.60
C TRP A 100 2.92 -6.19 5.88
N GLU A 101 3.70 -5.11 5.76
CA GLU A 101 4.01 -4.21 6.88
C GLU A 101 2.75 -3.56 7.44
N LEU A 102 1.83 -3.12 6.58
CA LEU A 102 0.50 -2.63 6.97
C LEU A 102 -0.33 -3.70 7.69
N ALA A 103 -0.24 -4.97 7.27
CA ALA A 103 -1.00 -6.07 7.83
C ALA A 103 -0.49 -6.50 9.21
N THR A 104 0.81 -6.45 9.44
CA THR A 104 1.41 -6.93 10.70
C THR A 104 1.73 -5.80 11.67
N GLY A 105 1.94 -4.58 11.19
CA GLY A 105 2.54 -3.50 11.98
C GLY A 105 3.99 -3.78 12.36
N LEU A 106 4.65 -4.74 11.70
CA LEU A 106 6.01 -5.17 11.97
C LEU A 106 6.91 -4.90 10.79
N LYS A 107 8.22 -4.81 11.03
CA LYS A 107 9.20 -4.79 9.94
C LYS A 107 9.36 -6.19 9.34
N PRO A 108 9.47 -6.32 8.00
CA PRO A 108 9.81 -7.58 7.37
C PRO A 108 11.13 -8.12 7.91
N TRP A 109 11.20 -9.41 8.20
CA TRP A 109 12.38 -10.11 8.74
C TRP A 109 12.94 -9.46 10.03
N ASN A 110 12.06 -8.93 10.89
CA ASN A 110 12.46 -8.25 12.12
C ASN A 110 13.26 -9.13 13.11
N GLU A 111 13.28 -10.44 12.91
CA GLU A 111 14.08 -11.39 13.66
C GLU A 111 15.58 -11.38 13.27
N TYR A 112 15.94 -10.75 12.15
CA TYR A 112 17.32 -10.65 11.66
C TYR A 112 17.81 -9.20 11.71
N VAL A 113 19.04 -9.01 12.21
CA VAL A 113 19.71 -7.69 12.26
C VAL A 113 20.55 -7.43 11.01
N ASP A 114 21.08 -8.49 10.39
CA ASP A 114 22.00 -8.42 9.26
C ASP A 114 21.25 -8.41 7.93
N GLU A 115 21.34 -7.29 7.20
CA GLU A 115 20.72 -7.12 5.88
C GLU A 115 21.23 -8.13 4.84
N THR A 116 22.48 -8.61 4.97
CA THR A 116 23.02 -9.63 4.06
C THR A 116 22.30 -10.97 4.21
N VAL A 117 21.83 -11.29 5.42
CA VAL A 117 21.00 -12.47 5.67
C VAL A 117 19.65 -12.31 4.99
N ILE A 118 19.04 -11.12 5.09
CA ILE A 118 17.75 -10.83 4.44
C ILE A 118 17.86 -11.01 2.92
N GLU A 119 18.93 -10.53 2.30
CA GLU A 119 19.16 -10.75 0.87
C GLU A 119 19.23 -12.24 0.49
N VAL A 120 19.92 -13.04 1.31
CA VAL A 120 20.01 -14.49 1.09
C VAL A 120 18.63 -15.14 1.23
N LEU A 121 17.86 -14.78 2.25
CA LEU A 121 16.50 -15.28 2.48
C LEU A 121 15.59 -14.97 1.28
N ILE A 122 15.62 -13.73 0.79
CA ILE A 122 14.85 -13.33 -0.40
C ILE A 122 15.23 -14.20 -1.61
N LYS A 123 16.53 -14.44 -1.83
CA LYS A 123 17.07 -15.23 -2.95
C LYS A 123 16.67 -16.70 -2.90
N ILE A 124 16.51 -17.28 -1.71
CA ILE A 124 16.04 -18.67 -1.52
C ILE A 124 14.52 -18.79 -1.41
N GLU A 125 13.79 -17.72 -1.72
CA GLU A 125 12.33 -17.65 -1.66
C GLU A 125 11.73 -17.75 -0.25
N GLU A 126 12.53 -17.57 0.80
CA GLU A 126 12.03 -17.46 2.17
C GLU A 126 11.37 -16.08 2.35
N ARG A 127 10.19 -16.04 2.99
CA ARG A 127 9.40 -14.83 3.23
C ARG A 127 9.04 -14.70 4.70
N SER A 128 8.83 -13.47 5.16
CA SER A 128 8.34 -13.24 6.52
C SER A 128 6.96 -13.88 6.71
N LYS A 129 6.73 -14.47 7.89
CA LYS A 129 5.48 -15.18 8.20
C LYS A 129 4.29 -14.24 8.11
N ILE A 130 3.20 -14.69 7.49
CA ILE A 130 1.92 -14.00 7.47
C ILE A 130 1.03 -14.58 8.58
N PRO A 131 0.63 -13.80 9.59
CA PRO A 131 -0.33 -14.22 10.62
C PRO A 131 -1.68 -14.72 10.05
N LEU A 132 -2.36 -15.62 10.78
CA LEU A 132 -3.64 -16.24 10.37
C LEU A 132 -4.86 -15.31 10.51
N ASP A 133 -4.72 -14.19 11.21
CA ASP A 133 -5.79 -13.21 11.49
C ASP A 133 -5.96 -12.17 10.36
N ILE A 134 -5.19 -12.29 9.28
CA ILE A 134 -5.25 -11.42 8.11
C ILE A 134 -6.35 -11.92 7.16
N PRO A 135 -7.22 -11.04 6.60
CA PRO A 135 -8.19 -11.41 5.57
C PRO A 135 -7.53 -12.15 4.40
N GLU A 136 -8.09 -13.29 4.00
CA GLU A 136 -7.47 -14.18 3.03
C GLU A 136 -7.22 -13.48 1.69
N GLU A 137 -8.12 -12.58 1.27
CA GLU A 137 -7.95 -11.82 0.03
C GLU A 137 -6.81 -10.80 0.10
N TYR A 138 -6.48 -10.30 1.29
CA TYR A 138 -5.35 -9.40 1.49
C TYR A 138 -4.04 -10.19 1.53
N LYS A 139 -4.06 -11.35 2.18
CA LYS A 139 -2.94 -12.31 2.19
C LYS A 139 -2.59 -12.75 0.77
N GLN A 140 -3.57 -13.16 -0.02
CA GLN A 140 -3.34 -13.54 -1.43
C GLN A 140 -2.74 -12.37 -2.23
N ALA A 141 -3.21 -11.14 -2.01
CA ALA A 141 -2.64 -9.97 -2.67
C ALA A 141 -1.16 -9.74 -2.32
N ILE A 142 -0.76 -9.96 -1.06
CA ILE A 142 0.65 -9.92 -0.64
C ILE A 142 1.44 -11.02 -1.35
N GLU A 143 0.94 -12.25 -1.31
CA GLU A 143 1.59 -13.44 -1.89
C GLU A 143 1.82 -13.31 -3.40
N ASP A 144 0.84 -12.80 -4.13
CA ASP A 144 0.96 -12.56 -5.56
C ASP A 144 1.93 -11.41 -5.86
N SER A 145 1.95 -10.37 -5.01
CA SER A 145 2.75 -9.16 -5.24
C SER A 145 4.25 -9.40 -5.05
N TRP A 146 4.66 -10.17 -4.03
CA TRP A 146 6.06 -10.45 -3.72
C TRP A 146 6.60 -11.74 -4.35
N ASN A 147 5.94 -12.22 -5.41
CA ASN A 147 6.35 -13.42 -6.14
C ASN A 147 7.79 -13.28 -6.66
N GLN A 148 8.58 -14.35 -6.57
CA GLN A 148 9.95 -14.33 -7.05
C GLN A 148 10.02 -14.05 -8.55
N ASP A 149 9.10 -14.63 -9.32
CA ASP A 149 8.96 -14.40 -10.76
C ASP A 149 8.19 -13.09 -11.03
N PRO A 150 8.84 -12.06 -11.62
CA PRO A 150 8.19 -10.78 -11.92
C PRO A 150 6.97 -10.90 -12.85
N SER A 151 6.92 -11.94 -13.69
CA SER A 151 5.82 -12.14 -14.64
C SER A 151 4.53 -12.59 -13.96
N LYS A 152 4.64 -13.29 -12.82
CA LYS A 152 3.50 -13.77 -12.02
C LYS A 152 2.89 -12.70 -11.14
N ARG A 153 3.63 -11.62 -10.87
CA ARG A 153 3.12 -10.49 -10.09
C ARG A 153 1.95 -9.82 -10.82
N PRO A 154 0.92 -9.34 -10.12
CA PRO A 154 -0.18 -8.62 -10.73
C PRO A 154 0.28 -7.29 -11.34
N SER A 155 -0.62 -6.61 -12.06
CA SER A 155 -0.42 -5.20 -12.40
C SER A 155 -0.93 -4.30 -11.27
N CYS A 156 -0.45 -3.06 -11.19
CA CYS A 156 -0.97 -2.06 -10.25
C CYS A 156 -2.48 -1.88 -10.41
N PHE A 157 -2.97 -1.90 -11.65
CA PHE A 157 -4.38 -1.83 -11.96
C PHE A 157 -5.18 -2.99 -11.34
N ASN A 158 -4.69 -4.23 -11.45
CA ASN A 158 -5.37 -5.38 -10.88
C ASN A 158 -5.40 -5.32 -9.34
N LEU A 159 -4.28 -4.96 -8.71
CA LEU A 159 -4.23 -4.76 -7.25
C LEU A 159 -5.18 -3.66 -6.79
N MET A 160 -5.19 -2.52 -7.49
CA MET A 160 -6.10 -1.41 -7.21
C MET A 160 -7.57 -1.86 -7.28
N GLU A 161 -7.98 -2.55 -8.34
CA GLU A 161 -9.36 -3.04 -8.47
C GLU A 161 -9.71 -4.06 -7.38
N GLN A 162 -8.77 -4.94 -7.02
CA GLN A 162 -8.95 -5.90 -5.93
C GLN A 162 -9.15 -5.19 -4.58
N MET A 163 -8.31 -4.21 -4.23
CA MET A 163 -8.45 -3.46 -2.97
C MET A 163 -9.77 -2.67 -2.94
N LEU A 164 -10.14 -2.03 -4.06
CA LEU A 164 -11.40 -1.28 -4.16
C LEU A 164 -12.62 -2.19 -3.96
N LYS A 165 -12.59 -3.38 -4.55
CA LYS A 165 -13.66 -4.37 -4.39
C LYS A 165 -13.83 -4.75 -2.92
N GLN A 166 -12.72 -5.01 -2.20
CA GLN A 166 -12.80 -5.37 -0.78
C GLN A 166 -13.29 -4.22 0.09
N MET A 167 -12.87 -2.97 -0.20
CA MET A 167 -13.41 -1.80 0.49
C MET A 167 -14.92 -1.66 0.36
N LYS A 168 -15.47 -1.92 -0.84
CA LYS A 168 -16.92 -1.88 -1.09
C LYS A 168 -17.64 -3.01 -0.34
N ASN A 169 -17.08 -4.21 -0.35
CA ASN A 169 -17.64 -5.36 0.36
C ASN A 169 -17.73 -5.09 1.87
N MET A 170 -16.67 -4.55 2.49
CA MET A 170 -16.67 -4.23 3.92
C MET A 170 -17.72 -3.19 4.28
N LYS A 171 -17.84 -2.10 3.51
CA LYS A 171 -18.87 -1.07 3.73
C LYS A 171 -20.29 -1.64 3.65
N GLN A 172 -20.52 -2.54 2.69
CA GLN A 172 -21.82 -3.20 2.56
C GLN A 172 -22.13 -4.12 3.76
N ILE A 173 -21.12 -4.81 4.30
CA ILE A 173 -21.26 -5.63 5.51
C ILE A 173 -21.59 -4.76 6.73
N ASP A 174 -20.95 -3.59 6.87
CA ASP A 174 -21.21 -2.65 7.97
C ASP A 174 -22.66 -2.11 7.93
N GLU A 175 -23.18 -1.81 6.75
CA GLU A 175 -24.57 -1.37 6.57
C GLU A 175 -25.58 -2.49 6.92
N LEU A 176 -25.30 -3.72 6.49
CA LEU A 176 -26.16 -4.89 6.76
C LEU A 176 -26.16 -5.26 8.25
N THR A 177 -25.00 -5.22 8.91
CA THR A 177 -24.87 -5.53 10.35
C THR A 177 -25.57 -4.50 11.21
N THR A 178 -25.43 -3.21 10.87
CA THR A 178 -26.16 -2.12 11.54
C THR A 178 -27.67 -2.32 11.44
N THR A 179 -28.17 -2.61 10.23
CA THR A 179 -29.59 -2.87 9.98
C THR A 179 -30.10 -4.09 10.76
N ALA A 180 -29.33 -5.17 10.81
CA ALA A 180 -29.71 -6.38 11.53
C ALA A 180 -29.77 -6.17 13.07
N ILE A 181 -28.83 -5.38 13.61
CA ILE A 181 -28.81 -5.00 15.02
C ILE A 181 -30.05 -4.15 15.36
N ASP A 182 -30.39 -3.19 14.51
CA ASP A 182 -31.58 -2.34 14.68
C ASP A 182 -32.88 -3.16 14.66
N LEU A 183 -33.00 -4.11 13.73
CA LEU A 183 -34.14 -5.03 13.65
C LEU A 183 -34.27 -5.91 14.90
N HIS A 184 -33.14 -6.44 15.42
CA HIS A 184 -33.14 -7.23 16.65
C HIS A 184 -33.54 -6.41 17.89
N HIS A 185 -33.08 -5.16 17.98
CA HIS A 185 -33.50 -4.24 19.04
C HIS A 185 -34.98 -3.87 18.95
N GLN A 186 -35.53 -3.74 17.74
CA GLN A 186 -36.96 -3.51 17.53
C GLN A 186 -37.80 -4.72 17.96
N GLN A 187 -37.42 -5.94 17.55
CA GLN A 187 -38.13 -7.18 17.92
C GLN A 187 -38.14 -7.44 19.44
N LYS A 188 -37.06 -7.08 20.15
CA LYS A 188 -37.04 -7.17 21.63
C LYS A 188 -37.99 -6.17 22.29
N LYS A 189 -38.22 -4.99 21.72
CA LYS A 189 -39.16 -3.99 22.26
C LYS A 189 -40.63 -4.40 22.06
N THR A 190 -40.96 -5.08 20.96
CA THR A 190 -42.34 -5.55 20.68
C THR A 190 -42.76 -6.76 21.52
N ASN A 191 -41.82 -7.57 22.03
CA ASN A 191 -42.10 -8.75 22.85
C ASN A 191 -42.20 -8.46 24.37
N LEU A 192 -42.19 -7.19 24.77
CA LEU A 192 -42.28 -6.72 26.17
C LEU A 192 -43.61 -5.98 26.47
N CYS A 193 -44.57 -6.00 25.54
CA CYS A 193 -45.96 -5.55 25.72
C CYS A 193 -46.88 -6.78 25.76
#